data_AF-W4M208-F1
#
_entry.id   AF-W4M208-F1
#
_cell.length_a   1.000
_cell.length_b   1.000
_cell.length_c   1.000
_cell.angle_alpha   90.00
_cell.angle_beta   90.00
_cell.angle_gamma   90.00
#
_symmetry.space_group_name_H-M   'P 1'
#
loop_
_entity.id
_entity.type
_entity.pdbx_description
1 polymer ?
#
loop_
_entity_poly.entity_id
_entity_poly.type
_entity_poly.pdbx_seq_one_letter_code
_entity_poly.pdbx_strand_id
1 'polypeptide(L)'
;MTTPSHAPRHTFPDSLDAIEECYRRGWTDGLPVVPPTEDRVAAMLDYVGLAPDHLLGEVPVRRRSLTAEQAAANAVMAGACQRIFQ
;
A
#
# COMPACT_ATOMS: atom_id res chain seq x y z
N MET A 1 9.39 13.39 -17.30
CA MET A 1 8.89 13.60 -15.93
C MET A 1 7.59 12.82 -15.82
N THR A 2 7.65 11.57 -15.35
CA THR A 2 6.46 10.74 -15.14
C THR A 2 5.78 11.24 -13.88
N THR A 3 4.56 11.74 -14.01
CA THR A 3 3.72 12.10 -12.86
C THR A 3 3.59 10.87 -11.95
N PRO A 4 3.86 10.97 -10.64
CA PRO A 4 3.62 9.85 -9.73
C PRO A 4 2.14 9.48 -9.80
N SER A 5 1.86 8.23 -10.18
CA SER A 5 0.50 7.70 -10.26
C SER A 5 0.14 7.08 -8.93
N HIS A 6 -0.93 7.60 -8.31
CA HIS A 6 -1.56 6.97 -7.16
C HIS A 6 -2.07 5.58 -7.51
N ALA A 7 -2.14 4.71 -6.52
CA ALA A 7 -2.74 3.39 -6.69
C ALA A 7 -4.26 3.52 -6.98
N PRO A 8 -4.82 2.67 -7.86
CA PRO A 8 -6.25 2.64 -8.08
C PRO A 8 -6.98 2.25 -6.78
N ARG A 9 -8.02 3.01 -6.46
CA ARG A 9 -8.87 2.74 -5.30
C ARG A 9 -9.93 1.71 -5.67
N HIS A 10 -10.15 0.76 -4.78
CA HIS A 10 -11.19 -0.26 -4.91
C HIS A 10 -12.08 -0.24 -3.67
N THR A 11 -13.39 -0.29 -3.87
CA THR A 11 -14.38 -0.30 -2.78
C THR A 11 -14.92 -1.71 -2.64
N PHE A 12 -14.99 -2.20 -1.40
CA PHE A 12 -15.52 -3.51 -1.05
C PHE A 12 -16.59 -3.37 0.05
N PRO A 13 -17.57 -4.30 0.12
CA PRO A 13 -18.61 -4.29 1.15
C PRO A 13 -18.06 -4.41 2.56
N ASP A 14 -17.04 -5.25 2.74
CA ASP A 14 -16.36 -5.43 4.02
C ASP A 14 -14.86 -5.74 3.86
N SER A 15 -14.18 -5.91 4.99
CA SER A 15 -12.74 -6.22 5.01
C SER A 15 -12.43 -7.64 4.55
N LEU A 16 -13.34 -8.60 4.68
CA LEU A 16 -13.13 -9.97 4.23
C LEU A 16 -13.12 -10.02 2.70
N ASP A 17 -14.07 -9.36 2.05
CA ASP A 17 -14.11 -9.23 0.59
C ASP A 17 -12.84 -8.56 0.04
N ALA A 18 -12.32 -7.55 0.74
CA ALA A 18 -11.05 -6.91 0.38
C ALA A 18 -9.85 -7.86 0.51
N ILE A 19 -9.80 -8.69 1.56
CA ILE A 19 -8.76 -9.70 1.76
C ILE A 19 -8.82 -10.77 0.67
N GLU A 20 -10.02 -11.27 0.35
CA GLU A 20 -10.24 -12.26 -0.71
C GLU A 20 -9.90 -11.70 -2.10
N GLU A 21 -10.13 -10.41 -2.35
CA GLU A 21 -9.65 -9.76 -3.57
C GLU A 21 -8.13 -9.72 -3.63
N CYS A 22 -7.44 -9.34 -2.54
CA CYS A 22 -5.99 -9.34 -2.50
C CYS A 22 -5.43 -10.74 -2.79
N TYR A 23 -6.07 -11.77 -2.24
CA TYR A 23 -5.73 -13.16 -2.52
C TYR A 23 -5.93 -13.52 -4.00
N ARG A 24 -7.11 -13.23 -4.57
CA ARG A 24 -7.46 -13.54 -5.96
C ARG A 24 -6.58 -12.81 -6.98
N ARG A 25 -6.06 -11.63 -6.64
CA ARG A 25 -5.10 -10.88 -7.49
C ARG A 25 -3.66 -11.36 -7.36
N GLY A 26 -3.38 -12.30 -6.45
CA GLY A 26 -2.03 -12.76 -6.15
C GLY A 26 -1.16 -11.69 -5.49
N TRP A 27 -1.78 -10.77 -4.72
CA TRP A 27 -1.05 -9.75 -3.96
C TRP A 27 -0.52 -10.28 -2.63
N THR A 28 -0.94 -11.48 -2.24
CA THR A 28 -0.52 -12.16 -1.01
C THR A 28 0.38 -13.36 -1.34
N ASP A 29 1.09 -13.85 -0.34
CA ASP A 29 1.92 -15.06 -0.38
C ASP A 29 1.12 -16.35 -0.09
N GLY A 30 -0.21 -16.27 -0.05
CA GLY A 30 -1.10 -17.34 0.34
C GLY A 30 -1.68 -17.19 1.75
N LEU A 31 -1.19 -16.23 2.54
CA LEU A 31 -1.75 -15.89 3.85
C LEU A 31 -2.71 -14.68 3.79
N PRO A 32 -3.59 -14.51 4.79
CA PRO A 32 -4.39 -13.31 4.94
C PRO A 32 -3.50 -12.07 5.12
N VAL A 33 -3.80 -11.00 4.38
CA VAL A 33 -3.14 -9.70 4.51
C VAL A 33 -4.04 -8.70 5.21
N VAL A 34 -3.46 -7.60 5.69
CA VAL A 34 -4.26 -6.45 6.16
C VAL A 34 -4.58 -5.56 4.97
N PRO A 35 -5.85 -5.31 4.62
CA PRO A 35 -6.17 -4.44 3.49
C PRO A 35 -5.57 -3.03 3.67
N PRO A 36 -4.88 -2.48 2.65
CA PRO A 36 -4.28 -1.16 2.72
C PRO A 36 -5.36 -0.10 2.48
N THR A 37 -6.18 0.15 3.50
CA THR A 37 -7.19 1.21 3.47
C THR A 37 -6.51 2.59 3.49
N GLU A 38 -7.20 3.60 2.95
CA GLU A 38 -6.68 4.97 2.88
C GLU A 38 -6.24 5.47 4.26
N ASP A 39 -7.05 5.25 5.29
CA ASP A 39 -6.73 5.67 6.67
C ASP A 39 -5.44 5.03 7.20
N ARG A 40 -5.22 3.73 6.92
CA ARG A 40 -4.01 3.01 7.37
C ARG A 40 -2.78 3.47 6.61
N VAL A 41 -2.92 3.75 5.31
CA VAL A 41 -1.83 4.26 4.48
C VAL A 41 -1.48 5.69 4.88
N ALA A 42 -2.47 6.55 5.10
CA ALA A 42 -2.28 7.91 5.58
C ALA A 42 -1.59 7.93 6.95
N ALA A 43 -2.05 7.10 7.89
CA ALA A 43 -1.42 7.00 9.21
C ALA A 43 0.05 6.53 9.13
N MET A 44 0.36 5.58 8.23
CA MET A 44 1.74 5.15 7.98
C MET A 44 2.60 6.28 7.39
N LEU A 45 2.06 7.05 6.43
CA LEU A 45 2.74 8.19 5.80
C LEU A 45 3.02 9.31 6.81
N ASP A 46 2.05 9.62 7.67
CA ASP A 46 2.21 10.59 8.76
C ASP A 46 3.29 10.14 9.75
N TYR A 47 3.31 8.85 10.11
CA TYR A 47 4.31 8.29 11.01
C TYR A 47 5.74 8.41 10.45
N VAL A 48 5.93 8.17 9.15
CA VAL A 48 7.25 8.31 8.51
C VAL A 48 7.56 9.75 8.07
N GLY A 49 6.59 10.66 8.14
CA GLY A 49 6.74 12.07 7.76
C GLY A 49 6.98 12.29 6.26
N LEU A 50 6.41 11.44 5.40
CA LEU A 50 6.59 11.52 3.95
C LEU A 50 5.30 11.90 3.23
N ALA A 51 5.43 12.76 2.21
CA ALA A 51 4.33 13.05 1.29
C ALA A 51 4.01 11.81 0.41
N PRO A 52 2.74 11.56 0.05
CA PRO A 52 2.34 10.39 -0.73
C PRO A 52 3.09 10.23 -2.07
N ASP A 53 3.38 11.36 -2.71
CA ASP A 53 4.05 11.48 -4.01
C ASP A 53 5.58 11.47 -3.91
N HIS A 54 6.14 11.43 -2.69
CA HIS A 54 7.57 11.37 -2.48
C HIS A 54 8.17 10.13 -3.17
N LEU A 55 9.10 10.37 -4.09
CA LEU A 55 9.75 9.31 -4.85
C LEU A 55 10.85 8.66 -4.02
N LEU A 56 10.64 7.41 -3.60
CA LEU A 56 11.63 6.63 -2.86
C LEU A 56 12.71 6.05 -3.76
N GLY A 57 12.38 5.81 -5.01
CA GLY A 57 13.32 5.33 -6.01
C GLY A 57 12.65 4.96 -7.31
N GLU A 58 13.47 4.63 -8.28
CA GLU A 58 13.02 4.11 -9.56
C GLU A 58 13.64 2.74 -9.78
N VAL A 59 12.91 1.86 -10.46
CA VAL A 59 13.42 0.59 -10.95
C VAL A 59 13.55 0.73 -12.47
N PRO A 60 14.73 1.13 -13.00
CA PRO A 60 14.89 1.51 -14.40
C PRO A 60 14.54 0.37 -15.35
N VAL A 61 14.90 -0.86 -14.99
CA VAL A 61 14.60 -2.09 -15.73
C VAL A 61 13.10 -2.31 -15.91
N ARG A 62 12.27 -1.89 -14.94
CA ARG A 62 10.82 -2.05 -14.98
C ARG A 62 10.09 -0.77 -15.42
N ARG A 63 10.81 0.34 -15.65
CA ARG A 63 10.26 1.68 -15.89
C ARG A 63 9.16 2.06 -14.88
N ARG A 64 9.38 1.72 -13.62
CA ARG A 64 8.44 2.03 -12.52
C ARG A 64 9.12 2.90 -11.48
N SER A 65 8.46 4.00 -11.15
CA SER A 65 8.71 4.82 -9.97
C SER A 65 8.04 4.18 -8.75
N LEU A 66 8.76 4.10 -7.63
CA LEU A 66 8.23 3.69 -6.33
C LEU A 66 7.98 4.93 -5.49
N THR A 67 6.72 5.21 -5.18
CA THR A 67 6.33 6.32 -4.30
C THR A 67 6.22 5.89 -2.85
N ALA A 68 6.25 6.84 -1.92
CA ALA A 68 6.02 6.59 -0.51
C ALA A 68 4.64 5.98 -0.26
N GLU A 69 3.60 6.40 -0.98
CA GLU A 69 2.26 5.80 -0.88
C GLU A 69 2.27 4.31 -1.24
N GLN A 70 2.94 3.92 -2.34
CA GLN A 70 3.02 2.52 -2.77
C GLN A 70 3.80 1.67 -1.75
N ALA A 71 4.88 2.22 -1.19
CA ALA A 71 5.64 1.54 -0.14
C ALA A 71 4.82 1.42 1.16
N ALA A 72 4.10 2.46 1.55
CA ALA A 72 3.23 2.47 2.72
C ALA A 72 2.09 1.45 2.57
N ALA A 73 1.45 1.36 1.40
CA ALA A 73 0.43 0.35 1.12
C ALA A 73 0.98 -1.09 1.26
N ASN A 74 2.16 -1.36 0.72
CA ASN A 74 2.82 -2.67 0.88
C ASN A 74 3.17 -2.97 2.35
N ALA A 75 3.63 -1.97 3.09
CA ALA A 75 3.92 -2.12 4.52
C ALA A 75 2.66 -2.41 5.34
N VAL A 76 1.54 -1.75 5.03
CA VAL A 76 0.24 -2.04 5.66
C VAL A 76 -0.18 -3.47 5.36
N MET A 77 -0.11 -3.91 4.10
CA MET A 77 -0.45 -5.29 3.71
C MET A 77 0.36 -6.34 4.46
N ALA A 78 1.66 -6.09 4.67
CA ALA A 78 2.54 -6.95 5.43
C ALA A 78 2.30 -6.93 6.96
N GLY A 79 1.36 -6.12 7.45
CA GLY A 79 1.06 -6.00 8.86
C GLY A 79 2.05 -5.13 9.65
N ALA A 80 2.98 -4.42 9.00
CA ALA A 80 3.93 -3.52 9.65
C ALA A 80 3.25 -2.36 10.41
N CYS A 81 2.00 -2.09 10.03
CA CYS A 81 1.06 -1.20 10.68
C CYS A 81 0.77 -1.62 12.13
N GLN A 82 0.57 -2.91 12.43
CA GLN A 82 -0.05 -3.32 13.71
C GLN A 82 0.71 -2.92 14.99
N ARG A 83 2.04 -2.72 14.93
CA ARG A 83 2.87 -2.43 16.11
C ARG A 83 3.04 -0.92 16.40
N ILE A 84 2.77 -0.04 15.45
CA ILE A 84 2.81 1.43 15.68
C ILE A 84 1.47 1.99 16.24
N PHE A 85 0.44 1.14 16.41
CA PHE A 85 -0.89 1.50 16.92
C PHE A 85 -1.30 0.81 18.24
N GLN A 86 -0.35 0.38 19.08
CA GLN A 86 -0.62 0.04 20.49
C GLN A 86 0.00 1.07 21.42
#